data_AF-A0A3D5Z9F1-F1
#
_entry.id   AF-A0A3D5Z9F1-F1
#
_cell.length_a   1.000
_cell.length_b   1.000
_cell.length_c   1.000
_cell.angle_alpha   90.00
_cell.angle_beta   90.00
_cell.angle_gamma   90.00
#
_symmetry.space_group_name_H-M   'P 1'
#
loop_
_entity.id
_entity.type
_entity.pdbx_description
1 polymer ?
#
loop_
_entity_poly.entity_id
_entity_poly.type
_entity_poly.pdbx_seq_one_letter_code
_entity_poly.pdbx_strand_id
1 'polypeptide(L)'
;MYDKYDYLILDLIHMYKQNNQQYIKLGILERDFWLKIENDSDLNVGQARIGERIANLYVDGLIQNKDGYMLTKRGREELLGLEVN
;
A
#
# COMPACT_ATOMS: atom_id res chain seq x y z
N MET A 1 4.90 13.74 -3.35
CA MET A 1 5.91 12.70 -3.63
C MET A 1 5.73 11.66 -2.54
N TYR A 2 5.46 10.42 -2.93
CA TYR A 2 5.23 9.32 -1.99
C TYR A 2 6.53 8.91 -1.33
N ASP A 3 6.45 8.44 -0.09
CA ASP A 3 7.61 7.96 0.66
C ASP A 3 7.60 6.43 0.81
N LYS A 4 8.61 5.91 1.51
CA LYS A 4 8.78 4.47 1.75
C LYS A 4 7.57 3.78 2.40
N TYR A 5 6.79 4.47 3.23
CA TYR A 5 5.62 3.89 3.88
C TYR A 5 4.45 3.80 2.88
N ASP A 6 4.31 4.79 2.02
CA ASP A 6 3.30 4.77 0.95
C ASP A 6 3.61 3.64 -0.04
N TYR A 7 4.87 3.51 -0.48
CA TYR A 7 5.29 2.41 -1.35
C TYR A 7 5.16 1.04 -0.68
N LEU A 8 5.40 0.93 0.63
CA LEU A 8 5.15 -0.31 1.37
C LEU A 8 3.66 -0.71 1.33
N ILE A 9 2.74 0.25 1.47
CA ILE A 9 1.29 -0.02 1.36
C ILE A 9 0.95 -0.50 -0.07
N LEU A 10 1.50 0.16 -1.10
CA LEU A 10 1.27 -0.25 -2.49
C LEU A 10 1.80 -1.66 -2.77
N ASP A 11 2.99 -1.98 -2.26
CA ASP A 11 3.62 -3.29 -2.41
C ASP A 11 2.82 -4.39 -1.70
N LEU A 12 2.40 -4.17 -0.45
CA LEU A 12 1.58 -5.14 0.29
C LEU A 12 0.26 -5.45 -0.43
N ILE A 13 -0.41 -4.41 -0.96
CA ILE A 13 -1.64 -4.59 -1.75
C ILE A 13 -1.35 -5.38 -3.04
N HIS A 14 -0.24 -5.06 -3.73
CA HIS A 14 0.18 -5.73 -4.95
C HIS A 14 0.45 -7.22 -4.71
N MET A 15 1.33 -7.52 -3.74
CA MET A 15 1.76 -8.87 -3.39
C MET A 15 0.61 -9.72 -2.88
N TYR A 16 -0.30 -9.15 -2.09
CA TYR A 16 -1.47 -9.89 -1.63
C TYR A 16 -2.37 -10.33 -2.80
N LYS A 17 -2.57 -9.47 -3.80
CA LYS A 17 -3.35 -9.82 -4.99
C LYS A 17 -2.68 -10.92 -5.82
N GLN A 18 -1.35 -10.86 -6.00
CA GLN A 18 -0.61 -11.90 -6.73
C GLN A 18 -0.72 -13.26 -6.02
N ASN A 19 -0.51 -13.27 -4.71
CA ASN A 19 -0.42 -14.50 -3.93
C ASN A 19 -1.79 -15.15 -3.66
N ASN A 20 -2.84 -14.34 -3.47
CA ASN A 20 -4.15 -14.84 -3.02
C ASN A 20 -5.25 -14.72 -4.09
N GLN A 21 -4.97 -14.06 -5.22
CA GLN A 21 -5.96 -13.74 -6.25
C GLN A 21 -7.18 -12.93 -5.74
N GLN A 22 -7.08 -12.33 -4.55
CA GLN A 22 -8.13 -11.58 -3.86
C GLN A 22 -7.66 -10.18 -3.47
N TYR A 23 -8.59 -9.32 -3.07
CA TYR A 23 -8.28 -7.97 -2.56
C TYR A 23 -8.01 -8.01 -1.07
N ILE A 24 -7.04 -7.22 -0.60
CA ILE A 24 -6.61 -7.25 0.80
C ILE A 24 -7.63 -6.52 1.69
N LYS A 25 -8.07 -7.15 2.77
CA LYS A 25 -8.94 -6.51 3.77
C LYS A 25 -8.12 -5.57 4.65
N LEU A 26 -8.74 -4.50 5.16
CA LEU A 26 -8.05 -3.47 5.96
C LEU A 26 -7.23 -4.07 7.11
N GLY A 27 -7.84 -4.92 7.94
CA GLY A 27 -7.14 -5.50 9.10
C GLY A 27 -5.96 -6.41 8.74
N ILE A 28 -5.95 -7.01 7.54
CA ILE A 28 -4.81 -7.78 7.05
C ILE A 28 -3.70 -6.83 6.60
N LEU A 29 -4.06 -5.78 5.84
CA LEU A 29 -3.11 -4.76 5.40
C LEU A 29 -2.43 -4.07 6.59
N GLU A 30 -3.19 -3.67 7.60
CA GLU A 30 -2.66 -3.04 8.82
C GLU A 30 -1.71 -3.98 9.56
N ARG A 31 -2.11 -5.24 9.78
CA ARG A 31 -1.26 -6.24 10.45
C ARG A 31 0.06 -6.45 9.69
N ASP A 32 -0.01 -6.70 8.40
CA ASP A 32 1.17 -7.03 7.59
C ASP A 32 2.10 -5.80 7.46
N PHE A 33 1.53 -4.59 7.41
CA PHE A 33 2.28 -3.34 7.48
C PHE A 33 3.04 -3.21 8.80
N TRP A 34 2.37 -3.35 9.95
CA TRP A 34 3.04 -3.24 11.25
C TRP A 34 4.13 -4.29 11.45
N LEU A 35 3.89 -5.52 11.01
CA LEU A 35 4.92 -6.56 11.02
C LEU A 35 6.15 -6.16 10.19
N LYS A 36 5.98 -5.45 9.07
CA LYS A 36 7.12 -4.92 8.32
C LYS A 36 7.82 -3.76 9.02
N ILE A 37 7.08 -2.84 9.63
CA ILE A 37 7.66 -1.74 10.41
C ILE A 37 8.50 -2.28 11.58
N GLU A 38 8.01 -3.28 12.30
CA GLU A 38 8.70 -3.86 13.46
C GLU A 38 9.99 -4.59 13.11
N ASN A 39 10.08 -5.16 11.90
CA ASN A 39 11.22 -5.95 11.44
C ASN A 39 12.24 -5.14 10.61
N ASP A 40 11.98 -3.87 10.35
CA ASP A 40 12.83 -3.01 9.53
C ASP A 40 13.38 -1.85 10.37
N SER A 41 14.69 -1.85 10.63
CA SER A 41 15.37 -0.84 11.44
C SER A 41 15.32 0.57 10.83
N ASP A 42 15.05 0.67 9.52
CA ASP A 42 14.93 1.95 8.84
C ASP A 42 13.51 2.53 8.94
N LEU A 43 12.52 1.79 9.42
CA LEU A 43 11.14 2.24 9.56
C LEU A 43 10.81 2.63 11.01
N ASN A 44 10.12 3.76 11.18
CA ASN A 44 9.77 4.29 12.50
C ASN A 44 8.25 4.27 12.71
N VAL A 45 7.80 3.57 13.74
CA VAL A 45 6.38 3.43 14.13
C VAL A 45 5.68 4.79 14.27
N GLY A 46 6.34 5.79 14.85
CA GLY A 46 5.78 7.13 15.09
C GLY A 46 5.53 7.95 13.81
N GLN A 47 6.15 7.57 12.69
CA GLN A 47 6.00 8.25 11.39
C GLN A 47 5.08 7.48 10.42
N ALA A 48 4.64 6.29 10.81
CA ALA A 48 4.04 5.36 9.87
C ALA A 48 2.59 5.76 9.48
N ARG A 49 1.80 6.30 10.41
CA ARG A 49 0.46 6.91 10.18
C ARG A 49 -0.40 6.20 9.13
N ILE A 50 -0.52 4.88 9.21
CA ILE A 50 -1.06 4.04 8.13
C ILE A 50 -2.47 4.47 7.67
N GLY A 51 -3.36 4.86 8.58
CA GLY A 51 -4.71 5.30 8.22
C GLY A 51 -4.73 6.56 7.35
N GLU A 52 -3.91 7.56 7.68
CA GLU A 52 -3.76 8.79 6.89
C GLU A 52 -3.20 8.47 5.49
N ARG A 53 -2.22 7.57 5.42
CA ARG A 53 -1.61 7.16 4.14
C ARG A 53 -2.56 6.39 3.24
N ILE A 54 -3.30 5.43 3.78
CA ILE A 54 -4.34 4.71 3.02
C ILE A 54 -5.38 5.69 2.48
N ALA A 55 -5.81 6.66 3.29
CA ALA A 55 -6.76 7.68 2.85
C ALA A 55 -6.18 8.54 1.71
N ASN A 56 -4.94 9.01 1.83
CA ASN A 56 -4.27 9.81 0.81
C ASN A 56 -4.09 9.02 -0.50
N LEU A 57 -3.60 7.78 -0.43
CA LEU A 57 -3.45 6.91 -1.60
C LEU A 57 -4.78 6.62 -2.31
N TYR A 58 -5.89 6.56 -1.55
CA TYR A 58 -7.23 6.42 -2.10
C TYR A 58 -7.69 7.70 -2.80
N VAL A 59 -7.51 8.86 -2.16
CA VAL A 59 -7.85 10.18 -2.72
C VAL A 59 -7.03 10.46 -3.99
N ASP A 60 -5.75 10.09 -4.00
CA ASP A 60 -4.87 10.20 -5.16
C ASP A 60 -5.19 9.17 -6.27
N GLY A 61 -6.12 8.25 -6.02
CA GLY A 61 -6.55 7.26 -6.99
C GLY A 61 -5.50 6.20 -7.32
N LEU A 62 -4.51 5.99 -6.44
CA LEU A 62 -3.55 4.90 -6.56
C LEU A 62 -4.14 3.56 -6.10
N ILE A 63 -5.05 3.62 -5.13
CA ILE A 63 -5.77 2.45 -4.63
C ILE A 63 -7.29 2.69 -4.72
N GLN A 64 -8.04 1.60 -4.77
CA GLN A 64 -9.49 1.60 -4.64
C GLN A 64 -9.92 0.49 -3.68
N ASN A 65 -11.10 0.65 -3.08
CA ASN A 65 -11.69 -0.37 -2.22
C ASN A 65 -12.96 -0.93 -2.88
N LYS A 66 -12.96 -2.23 -3.18
CA LYS A 66 -14.09 -2.96 -3.77
C LYS A 66 -14.26 -4.28 -3.02
N ASP A 67 -14.71 -4.19 -1.77
CA ASP A 67 -14.69 -5.29 -0.81
C ASP A 67 -13.24 -5.76 -0.51
N GLY A 68 -12.36 -4.78 -0.29
CA GLY A 68 -10.92 -4.98 -0.13
C GLY A 68 -10.13 -4.02 -1.02
N TYR A 69 -8.89 -3.70 -0.61
CA TYR A 69 -8.02 -2.79 -1.32
C TYR A 69 -7.32 -3.46 -2.50
N MET A 70 -7.21 -2.72 -3.60
CA MET A 70 -6.46 -3.10 -4.79
C MET A 70 -5.82 -1.87 -5.43
N LEU A 71 -4.72 -2.08 -6.16
CA LEU A 71 -4.10 -1.03 -6.96
C LEU A 71 -4.98 -0.69 -8.18
N THR A 72 -5.08 0.60 -8.49
CA THR A 72 -5.58 1.07 -9.79
C THR A 72 -4.51 0.85 -10.87
N LYS A 73 -4.81 1.21 -12.13
CA LYS A 73 -3.78 1.23 -13.19
C LYS A 73 -2.63 2.19 -12.80
N ARG A 74 -2.98 3.42 -12.41
CA ARG A 74 -2.05 4.44 -11.93
C ARG A 74 -1.23 3.96 -10.73
N GLY A 75 -1.86 3.30 -9.76
CA GLY A 75 -1.14 2.74 -8.60
C GLY A 75 -0.10 1.69 -8.97
N ARG A 76 -0.38 0.86 -10.00
CA ARG A 76 0.61 -0.10 -10.50
C ARG A 76 1.74 0.59 -11.26
N GLU A 77 1.43 1.60 -12.06
CA GLU A 77 2.44 2.38 -12.80
C GLU A 77 3.39 3.10 -11.84
N GLU A 78 2.82 3.76 -10.82
CA GLU A 78 3.58 4.41 -9.74
C GLU A 78 4.48 3.41 -8.99
N LEU A 79 3.94 2.23 -8.61
CA LEU A 79 4.73 1.20 -7.90
C LEU A 79 5.88 0.65 -8.76
N LEU A 80 5.66 0.48 -10.07
CA LEU A 80 6.62 -0.13 -10.99
C LEU A 80 7.59 0.89 -11.62
N GLY A 81 7.42 2.19 -11.34
CA GLY A 81 8.18 3.25 -12.01
C GLY A 81 7.93 3.30 -13.52
N LEU A 82 6.75 2.87 -13.97
CA LEU A 82 6.39 2.94 -15.39
C LEU A 82 5.93 4.36 -15.71
N GLU A 83 6.69 5.08 -16.54
CA GLU A 83 6.29 6.40 -17.01
C GLU A 83 4.99 6.30 -17.82
N VAL A 84 3.99 7.08 -17.41
CA VAL A 84 2.75 7.27 -18.16
C VAL A 84 3.06 8.21 -19.32
N ASN A 85 3.26 7.66 -20.52
CA ASN A 85 3.37 8.42 -21.77
C ASN A 85 2.08 9.19 -22.10
#